data_AF-A0A7K3ZRQ1-F1
#
_entry.id   AF-A0A7K3ZRQ1-F1
#
_cell.length_a   1.000
_cell.length_b   1.000
_cell.length_c   1.000
_cell.angle_alpha   90.00
_cell.angle_beta   90.00
_cell.angle_gamma   90.00
#
_symmetry.space_group_name_H-M   'P 1'
#
loop_
_entity.id
_entity.type
_entity.pdbx_description
1 polymer ?
#
loop_
_entity_poly.entity_id
_entity_poly.type
_entity_poly.pdbx_seq_one_letter_code
_entity_poly.pdbx_strand_id
1 'polypeptide(L)'
;MRLLSSVMVRLLGAQPFEVPALDALAEHMRAASILKKDRFHRYYKSSILPIPCLAYSDALVFNENYLQMLSADGVLAVGAHEFNHIAKKHIVKRLPRTVLPSAVLAAVVGYIVSNSASLLLAALAVGLSFFAFLLGSYYANAKYLRKQETESDLSAVEYVNGAAMISALAIPAHKKQVGSLNYYPISIQQ
;
A
#
# COMPACT_ATOMS: atom_id res chain seq x y z
N MET A 1 17.11 -0.97 -6.14
CA MET A 1 15.97 -1.30 -5.24
C MET A 1 16.39 -1.52 -3.78
N ARG A 2 17.50 -2.22 -3.47
CA ARG A 2 17.94 -2.50 -2.07
C ARG A 2 18.15 -1.27 -1.16
N LEU A 3 18.52 -0.12 -1.73
CA LEU A 3 18.74 1.11 -0.97
C LEU A 3 17.42 1.66 -0.39
N LEU A 4 16.32 1.55 -1.15
CA LEU A 4 15.04 2.16 -0.81
C LEU A 4 14.38 1.48 0.40
N SER A 5 14.35 0.15 0.44
CA SER A 5 13.80 -0.60 1.58
C SER A 5 14.63 -0.39 2.84
N SER A 6 15.97 -0.36 2.73
CA SER A 6 16.84 -0.09 3.87
C SER A 6 16.65 1.31 4.46
N VAL A 7 16.42 2.33 3.62
CA VAL A 7 16.13 3.70 4.06
C VAL A 7 14.74 3.75 4.70
N MET A 8 13.73 3.13 4.08
CA MET A 8 12.38 3.13 4.62
C MET A 8 12.30 2.44 5.99
N VAL A 9 12.92 1.26 6.15
CA VAL A 9 12.98 0.53 7.44
C VAL A 9 13.60 1.42 8.53
N ARG A 10 14.67 2.15 8.20
CA ARG A 10 15.31 3.09 9.14
C ARG A 10 14.41 4.30 9.46
N LEU A 11 13.78 4.90 8.46
CA LEU A 11 12.85 6.02 8.65
C LEU A 11 11.64 5.62 9.51
N LEU A 12 11.19 4.37 9.38
CA LEU A 12 10.11 3.81 10.19
C LEU A 12 10.58 3.32 11.57
N GLY A 13 11.88 3.42 11.90
CA GLY A 13 12.43 2.83 13.13
C GLY A 13 12.09 1.35 13.27
N ALA A 14 11.94 0.63 12.15
CA ALA A 14 11.33 -0.67 12.13
C ALA A 14 12.31 -1.74 12.63
N GLN A 15 11.84 -2.57 13.56
CA GLN A 15 12.60 -3.66 14.15
C GLN A 15 12.27 -4.97 13.47
N PRO A 16 13.27 -5.80 13.19
CA PRO A 16 13.02 -7.10 12.59
C PRO A 16 12.29 -8.05 13.54
N PHE A 17 11.54 -9.00 12.97
CA PHE A 17 11.03 -10.16 13.69
C PHE A 17 10.95 -11.37 12.76
N GLU A 18 10.84 -12.57 13.35
CA GLU A 18 10.77 -13.82 12.61
C GLU A 18 9.46 -14.56 12.90
N VAL A 19 8.86 -15.10 11.84
CA VAL A 19 7.68 -15.97 11.92
C VAL A 19 7.87 -17.05 10.85
N PRO A 20 8.35 -18.26 11.23
CA PRO A 20 8.62 -19.33 10.27
C PRO A 20 7.41 -19.70 9.40
N ALA A 21 6.19 -19.57 9.94
CA ALA A 21 4.97 -19.81 9.19
C ALA A 21 4.73 -18.77 8.07
N LEU A 22 5.14 -17.51 8.26
CA LEU A 22 5.12 -16.51 7.19
C LEU A 22 6.14 -16.82 6.10
N ASP A 23 7.31 -17.37 6.45
CA ASP A 23 8.31 -17.79 5.47
C ASP A 23 7.78 -18.91 4.59
N ALA A 24 7.18 -19.95 5.18
CA ALA A 24 6.57 -21.04 4.44
C ALA A 24 5.46 -20.53 3.50
N LEU A 25 4.62 -19.62 4.00
CA LEU A 25 3.55 -18.99 3.22
C LEU A 25 4.11 -18.15 2.06
N ALA A 26 5.17 -17.38 2.29
CA ALA A 26 5.81 -16.57 1.25
C ALA A 26 6.38 -17.42 0.11
N GLU A 27 6.97 -18.58 0.43
CA GLU A 27 7.43 -19.55 -0.57
C GLU A 27 6.24 -20.11 -1.35
N HIS A 28 5.18 -20.54 -0.66
CA HIS A 28 3.99 -21.13 -1.27
C HIS A 28 3.28 -20.16 -2.23
N MET A 29 3.20 -18.88 -1.87
CA MET A 29 2.61 -17.82 -2.68
C MET A 29 3.59 -17.22 -3.72
N ARG A 30 4.80 -17.79 -3.86
CA ARG A 30 5.87 -17.32 -4.76
C ARG A 30 6.33 -15.87 -4.51
N ALA A 31 6.01 -15.31 -3.35
CA ALA A 31 6.43 -13.98 -2.93
C ALA A 31 7.87 -13.96 -2.42
N ALA A 32 8.40 -15.09 -1.96
CA ALA A 32 9.75 -15.24 -1.42
C ALA A 32 10.88 -14.81 -2.38
N SER A 33 10.69 -14.99 -3.69
CA SER A 33 11.65 -14.55 -4.71
C SER A 33 11.80 -13.02 -4.78
N ILE A 34 10.76 -12.29 -4.37
CA ILE A 34 10.70 -10.83 -4.34
C ILE A 34 11.04 -10.31 -2.94
N LEU A 35 10.59 -11.01 -1.89
CA LEU A 35 11.01 -10.83 -0.50
C LEU A 35 12.45 -11.32 -0.33
N LYS A 36 13.39 -10.55 -0.87
CA LYS A 36 14.80 -10.89 -0.89
C LYS A 36 15.31 -10.99 0.55
N LYS A 37 15.64 -12.21 0.95
CA LYS A 37 16.42 -12.49 2.15
C LYS A 37 17.84 -11.98 1.90
N ASP A 38 18.12 -10.71 2.16
CA ASP A 38 19.50 -10.24 2.22
C ASP A 38 19.73 -9.33 3.44
N ARG A 39 20.62 -9.81 4.32
CA ARG A 39 21.00 -9.27 5.65
C ARG A 39 19.88 -9.15 6.70
N PHE A 40 19.16 -10.26 6.87
CA PHE A 40 18.64 -10.82 8.12
C PHE A 40 17.12 -10.95 8.29
N HIS A 41 16.24 -10.15 7.66
CA HIS A 41 14.80 -10.27 7.96
C HIS A 41 13.89 -9.86 6.79
N ARG A 42 12.81 -10.62 6.56
CA ARG A 42 11.75 -10.29 5.58
C ARG A 42 10.63 -9.45 6.19
N TYR A 43 10.49 -9.52 7.52
CA TYR A 43 9.40 -8.96 8.27
C TYR A 43 9.92 -7.99 9.33
N TYR A 44 9.27 -6.85 9.44
CA TYR A 44 9.60 -5.82 10.39
C TYR A 44 8.34 -5.35 11.10
N LYS A 45 8.50 -4.83 12.31
CA LYS A 45 7.45 -4.16 13.07
C LYS A 45 7.88 -2.72 13.35
N SER A 46 6.95 -1.78 13.31
CA SER A 46 7.18 -0.37 13.60
C SER A 46 6.04 0.21 14.41
N SER A 47 6.35 0.93 15.48
CA SER A 47 5.36 1.63 16.31
C SER A 47 4.81 2.90 15.65
N ILE A 48 5.53 3.46 14.67
CA ILE A 48 5.18 4.72 14.00
C ILE A 48 4.51 4.53 12.64
N LEU A 49 4.38 3.29 12.15
CA LEU A 49 3.67 3.01 10.91
C LEU A 49 2.17 3.35 11.07
N PRO A 50 1.59 4.26 10.27
CA PRO A 50 0.20 4.71 10.47
C PRO A 50 -0.86 3.73 9.92
N ILE A 51 -0.42 2.65 9.28
CA ILE A 51 -1.27 1.64 8.63
C ILE A 51 -1.00 0.25 9.21
N PRO A 52 -1.96 -0.69 9.14
CA PRO A 52 -1.84 -1.99 9.80
C PRO A 52 -0.64 -2.81 9.33
N CYS A 53 -0.44 -2.89 8.01
CA CYS A 53 0.72 -3.51 7.39
C CYS A 53 1.05 -2.79 6.09
N LEU A 54 2.29 -2.93 5.63
CA LEU A 54 2.79 -2.38 4.38
C LEU A 54 3.76 -3.35 3.73
N ALA A 55 3.40 -3.86 2.55
CA ALA A 55 4.37 -4.38 1.60
C ALA A 55 5.13 -3.24 0.91
N TYR A 56 6.45 -3.20 1.07
CA TYR A 56 7.31 -2.24 0.38
C TYR A 56 8.53 -2.91 -0.24
N SER A 57 8.60 -2.87 -1.58
CA SER A 57 9.70 -3.44 -2.37
C SER A 57 9.91 -4.94 -2.08
N ASP A 58 10.73 -5.25 -1.10
CA ASP A 58 11.22 -6.57 -0.70
C ASP A 58 11.01 -6.86 0.80
N ALA A 59 10.23 -6.04 1.52
CA ALA A 59 9.95 -6.21 2.94
C ALA A 59 8.47 -6.01 3.27
N LEU A 60 8.01 -6.66 4.34
CA LEU A 60 6.73 -6.36 5.00
C LEU A 60 7.00 -5.63 6.31
N VAL A 61 6.29 -4.53 6.54
CA VAL A 61 6.35 -3.79 7.80
C VAL A 61 4.97 -3.78 8.43
N PHE A 62 4.83 -4.40 9.60
CA PHE A 62 3.61 -4.37 10.40
C PHE A 62 3.64 -3.18 11.37
N ASN A 63 2.48 -2.60 11.64
CA ASN A 63 2.34 -1.75 12.82
C ASN A 63 2.46 -2.62 14.07
N GLU A 64 3.31 -2.23 15.02
CA GLU A 64 3.59 -3.05 16.20
C GLU A 64 2.36 -3.30 17.08
N ASN A 65 1.53 -2.27 17.30
CA ASN A 65 0.31 -2.42 18.09
C ASN A 65 -0.71 -3.33 17.38
N TYR A 66 -0.82 -3.19 16.06
CA TYR A 66 -1.68 -4.05 15.26
C TYR A 66 -1.21 -5.50 15.30
N LEU A 67 0.11 -5.73 15.14
CA LEU A 67 0.71 -7.05 15.18
C LEU A 67 0.45 -7.77 16.52
N GLN A 68 0.50 -7.04 17.64
CA GLN A 68 0.21 -7.58 18.98
C GLN A 68 -1.26 -7.97 19.18
N MET A 69 -2.18 -7.40 18.39
CA MET A 69 -3.61 -7.71 18.46
C MET A 69 -4.00 -8.88 17.56
N LEU A 70 -3.13 -9.31 16.64
CA LEU A 70 -3.40 -10.40 15.72
C LEU A 70 -3.19 -11.76 16.40
N SER A 71 -4.07 -12.71 16.09
CA SER A 71 -3.80 -14.13 16.32
C SER A 71 -2.71 -14.62 15.35
N ALA A 72 -2.15 -15.80 15.61
CA ALA A 72 -1.19 -16.42 14.69
C ALA A 72 -1.74 -16.53 13.25
N ASP A 73 -2.98 -17.01 13.11
CA ASP A 73 -3.66 -17.08 11.81
C ASP A 73 -3.94 -15.70 11.22
N GLY A 74 -4.20 -14.69 12.06
CA GLY A 74 -4.37 -13.30 11.63
C GLY A 74 -3.09 -12.72 11.02
N VAL A 75 -1.93 -13.02 11.61
CA VAL A 75 -0.62 -12.63 11.04
C VAL A 75 -0.43 -13.27 9.67
N LEU A 76 -0.77 -14.55 9.52
CA LEU A 76 -0.68 -15.26 8.25
C LEU A 76 -1.66 -14.70 7.21
N ALA A 77 -2.90 -14.41 7.60
CA ALA A 77 -3.91 -13.85 6.69
C ALA A 77 -3.50 -12.47 6.14
N VAL A 78 -3.03 -11.57 7.02
CA VAL A 78 -2.50 -10.27 6.61
C VAL A 78 -1.24 -10.45 5.75
N GLY A 79 -0.36 -11.37 6.14
CA GLY A 79 0.82 -11.72 5.34
C GLY A 79 0.45 -12.18 3.91
N ALA A 80 -0.53 -13.07 3.77
CA ALA A 80 -1.02 -13.54 2.47
C ALA A 80 -1.58 -12.41 1.61
N HIS A 81 -2.39 -11.53 2.20
CA HIS A 81 -2.91 -10.34 1.53
C HIS A 81 -1.76 -9.49 0.97
N GLU A 82 -0.77 -9.15 1.80
CA GLU A 82 0.40 -8.35 1.40
C GLU A 82 1.29 -9.07 0.37
N PHE A 83 1.47 -10.38 0.50
CA PHE A 83 2.21 -11.20 -0.47
C PHE A 83 1.57 -11.18 -1.84
N ASN A 84 0.23 -11.17 -1.92
CA ASN A 84 -0.45 -11.03 -3.20
C ASN A 84 -0.18 -9.66 -3.85
N HIS A 85 -0.13 -8.56 -3.09
CA HIS A 85 0.27 -7.25 -3.63
C HIS A 85 1.66 -7.29 -4.28
N ILE A 86 2.60 -7.99 -3.66
CA ILE A 86 3.95 -8.18 -4.15
C ILE A 86 3.96 -9.06 -5.41
N ALA A 87 3.37 -10.26 -5.33
CA ALA A 87 3.35 -11.24 -6.40
C ALA A 87 2.66 -10.70 -7.67
N LYS A 88 1.55 -9.99 -7.51
CA LYS A 88 0.79 -9.38 -8.61
C LYS A 88 1.34 -8.02 -9.05
N LYS A 89 2.39 -7.51 -8.40
CA LYS A 89 3.03 -6.22 -8.69
C LYS A 89 2.03 -5.06 -8.70
N HIS A 90 1.13 -5.02 -7.71
CA HIS A 90 0.04 -4.03 -7.64
C HIS A 90 0.55 -2.59 -7.67
N ILE A 91 1.66 -2.30 -6.97
CA ILE A 91 2.33 -0.98 -6.97
C ILE A 91 2.80 -0.61 -8.38
N VAL A 92 3.48 -1.53 -9.08
CA VAL A 92 4.01 -1.29 -10.43
C VAL A 92 2.88 -1.04 -11.43
N LYS A 93 1.75 -1.75 -11.30
CA LYS A 93 0.56 -1.54 -12.15
C LYS A 93 -0.18 -0.23 -11.85
N ARG A 94 -0.11 0.24 -10.61
CA ARG A 94 -0.78 1.47 -10.12
C ARG A 94 0.00 2.72 -10.51
N LEU A 95 1.32 2.69 -10.38
CA LEU A 95 2.20 3.85 -10.58
C LEU A 95 2.02 4.57 -11.93
N PRO A 96 2.00 3.91 -13.10
CA PRO A 96 1.78 4.61 -14.37
C PRO A 96 0.36 5.18 -14.47
N ARG A 97 -0.65 4.57 -13.83
CA ARG A 97 -2.04 5.07 -13.85
C ARG A 97 -2.24 6.32 -13.01
N THR A 98 -1.37 6.56 -12.03
CA THR A 98 -1.42 7.74 -11.16
C THR A 98 -0.42 8.81 -11.58
N VAL A 99 0.81 8.43 -11.91
CA VAL A 99 1.90 9.38 -12.19
C VAL A 99 1.85 9.92 -13.62
N LEU A 100 1.56 9.08 -14.62
CA LEU A 100 1.62 9.51 -16.02
C LEU A 100 0.62 10.62 -16.33
N PRO A 101 -0.66 10.54 -15.90
CA PRO A 101 -1.61 11.63 -16.12
C PRO A 101 -1.17 12.94 -15.44
N SER A 102 -0.62 12.87 -14.23
CA SER A 102 -0.11 14.05 -13.52
C SER A 102 1.09 14.68 -14.22
N ALA A 103 1.99 13.86 -14.77
CA ALA A 103 3.15 14.34 -15.52
C ALA A 103 2.72 15.03 -16.83
N VAL A 104 1.75 14.48 -17.55
CA VAL A 104 1.20 15.09 -18.77
C VAL A 104 0.58 16.45 -18.45
N LEU A 105 -0.25 16.53 -17.40
CA LEU A 105 -0.86 17.80 -17.02
C LEU A 105 0.20 18.83 -16.57
N ALA A 106 1.18 18.40 -15.78
CA ALA A 106 2.27 19.27 -15.33
C ALA A 106 3.06 19.84 -16.52
N ALA A 107 3.29 19.03 -17.57
CA ALA A 107 3.93 19.49 -18.80
C ALA A 107 3.07 20.52 -19.56
N VAL A 108 1.76 20.28 -19.67
CA VAL A 108 0.82 21.24 -20.30
C VAL A 108 0.78 22.56 -19.53
N VAL A 109 0.66 22.51 -18.20
CA VAL A 109 0.70 23.72 -17.36
C VAL A 109 2.05 24.42 -17.50
N GLY A 110 3.15 23.67 -17.51
CA GLY A 110 4.49 24.22 -17.70
C GLY A 110 4.61 24.99 -19.01
N TYR A 111 4.11 24.43 -20.12
CA TYR A 111 4.10 25.08 -21.43
C TYR A 111 3.26 26.36 -21.45
N ILE A 112 2.09 26.37 -20.80
CA ILE A 112 1.20 27.53 -20.77
C ILE A 112 1.84 28.67 -19.95
N VAL A 113 2.37 28.33 -18.77
CA VAL A 113 2.85 29.32 -17.80
C VAL A 113 4.26 29.82 -18.14
N SER A 114 5.10 29.04 -18.82
CA SER A 114 6.45 29.45 -19.23
C SER A 114 6.47 30.66 -20.16
N ASN A 115 5.37 30.90 -20.89
CA ASN A 115 5.26 32.01 -21.85
C ASN A 115 4.73 33.31 -21.23
N SER A 116 4.32 33.29 -19.95
CA SER A 116 3.51 34.36 -19.37
C SER A 116 3.80 34.68 -17.90
N ALA A 117 4.73 33.96 -17.26
CA ALA A 117 5.06 34.13 -15.84
C ALA A 117 6.56 34.11 -15.56
N SER A 118 6.95 34.59 -14.39
CA SER A 118 8.32 34.42 -13.89
C SER A 118 8.64 32.93 -13.67
N LEU A 119 9.92 32.57 -13.78
CA LEU A 119 10.39 31.19 -13.63
C LEU A 119 9.95 30.55 -12.30
N LEU A 120 9.94 31.33 -11.22
CA LEU A 120 9.49 30.87 -9.90
C LEU A 120 7.99 30.54 -9.89
N LEU A 121 7.16 31.40 -10.48
CA LEU A 121 5.71 31.18 -10.53
C LEU A 121 5.37 29.99 -11.45
N ALA A 122 6.11 29.82 -12.55
CA ALA A 122 6.00 28.65 -13.41
C ALA A 122 6.35 27.36 -12.67
N ALA A 123 7.45 27.34 -11.92
CA ALA A 123 7.85 26.17 -11.14
C ALA A 123 6.82 25.80 -10.06
N LEU A 124 6.27 26.79 -9.35
CA LEU A 124 5.22 26.58 -8.35
C LEU A 124 3.93 26.05 -8.98
N ALA A 125 3.48 26.62 -10.10
CA ALA A 125 2.27 26.19 -10.79
C ALA A 125 2.38 24.75 -11.32
N VAL A 126 3.53 24.39 -11.90
CA VAL A 126 3.82 23.02 -12.35
C VAL A 126 3.82 22.06 -11.17
N GLY A 127 4.54 22.39 -10.09
CA GLY A 127 4.61 21.57 -8.89
C GLY A 127 3.23 21.34 -8.27
N LEU A 128 2.46 22.41 -8.07
CA LEU A 128 1.13 22.31 -7.46
C LEU A 128 0.16 21.52 -8.34
N SER A 129 0.19 21.71 -9.66
CA SER A 129 -0.66 20.98 -10.61
C SER A 129 -0.32 19.49 -10.63
N PHE A 130 0.97 19.15 -10.58
CA PHE A 130 1.41 17.77 -10.46
C PHE A 130 0.86 17.11 -9.18
N PHE A 131 1.02 17.77 -8.02
CA PHE A 131 0.53 17.24 -6.74
C PHE A 131 -0.99 17.14 -6.68
N ALA A 132 -1.71 18.18 -7.10
CA ALA A 132 -3.17 18.19 -7.12
C ALA A 132 -3.74 17.08 -8.02
N PHE A 133 -3.13 16.88 -9.18
CA PHE A 133 -3.57 15.83 -10.09
C PHE A 133 -3.15 14.44 -9.63
N LEU A 134 -2.00 14.30 -8.96
CA LEU A 134 -1.60 13.03 -8.35
C LEU A 134 -2.64 12.58 -7.31
N LEU A 135 -3.15 13.51 -6.49
CA LEU A 135 -4.27 13.25 -5.58
C LEU A 135 -5.56 12.92 -6.33
N GLY A 136 -5.94 13.71 -7.34
CA GLY A 136 -7.13 13.45 -8.17
C GLY A 136 -7.08 12.09 -8.87
N SER A 137 -5.91 11.68 -9.36
CA SER A 137 -5.69 10.38 -10.00
C SER A 137 -5.95 9.21 -9.04
N TYR A 138 -5.69 9.39 -7.74
CA TYR A 138 -5.99 8.38 -6.73
C TYR A 138 -7.50 8.15 -6.61
N TYR A 139 -8.28 9.23 -6.57
CA TYR A 139 -9.74 9.17 -6.57
C TYR A 139 -10.30 8.57 -7.87
N ALA A 140 -9.81 9.01 -9.03
CA ALA A 140 -10.24 8.49 -10.32
C ALA A 140 -9.96 6.99 -10.47
N ASN A 141 -8.87 6.50 -9.88
CA ASN A 141 -8.50 5.09 -9.89
C ASN A 141 -9.09 4.27 -8.72
N ALA A 142 -9.99 4.83 -7.90
CA ALA A 142 -10.50 4.15 -6.70
C ALA A 142 -11.12 2.78 -7.00
N LYS A 143 -11.85 2.62 -8.11
CA LYS A 143 -12.40 1.31 -8.53
C LYS A 143 -11.30 0.29 -8.81
N TYR A 144 -10.21 0.72 -9.45
CA TYR A 144 -9.07 -0.14 -9.75
C TYR A 144 -8.32 -0.52 -8.48
N LEU A 145 -8.14 0.43 -7.56
CA LEU A 145 -7.54 0.18 -6.24
C LEU A 145 -8.36 -0.82 -5.44
N ARG A 146 -9.69 -0.61 -5.34
CA ARG A 146 -10.59 -1.57 -4.68
C ARG A 146 -10.48 -2.97 -5.26
N LYS A 147 -10.38 -3.10 -6.58
CA LYS A 147 -10.17 -4.41 -7.23
C LYS A 147 -8.87 -5.07 -6.76
N GLN A 148 -7.77 -4.32 -6.62
CA GLN A 148 -6.49 -4.85 -6.14
C GLN A 148 -6.59 -5.34 -4.69
N GLU A 149 -7.26 -4.57 -3.81
CA GLU A 149 -7.49 -4.97 -2.41
C GLU A 149 -8.37 -6.23 -2.34
N THR A 150 -9.47 -6.29 -3.09
CA THR A 150 -10.34 -7.48 -3.13
C THR A 150 -9.61 -8.72 -3.67
N GLU A 151 -8.73 -8.58 -4.67
CA GLU A 151 -7.91 -9.69 -5.15
C GLU A 151 -6.95 -10.20 -4.05
N SER A 152 -6.39 -9.30 -3.25
CA SER A 152 -5.53 -9.66 -2.12
C SER A 152 -6.30 -10.30 -0.97
N ASP A 153 -7.50 -9.81 -0.65
CA ASP A 153 -8.38 -10.43 0.35
C ASP A 153 -8.76 -11.86 -0.05
N LEU A 154 -9.15 -12.06 -1.31
CA LEU A 154 -9.47 -13.39 -1.83
C LEU A 154 -8.27 -14.34 -1.77
N SER A 155 -7.07 -13.83 -2.05
CA SER A 155 -5.84 -14.62 -1.92
C SER A 155 -5.56 -15.01 -0.47
N ALA A 156 -5.83 -14.13 0.50
CA ALA A 156 -5.71 -14.48 1.92
C ALA A 156 -6.71 -15.58 2.34
N VAL A 157 -7.93 -15.57 1.77
CA VAL A 157 -8.91 -16.65 1.98
C VAL A 157 -8.43 -17.97 1.37
N GLU A 158 -7.85 -17.93 0.17
CA GLU A 158 -7.37 -19.11 -0.57
C GLU A 158 -6.22 -19.82 0.17
N TYR A 159 -5.25 -19.06 0.69
CA TYR A 159 -4.03 -19.63 1.25
C TYR A 159 -4.03 -19.82 2.77
N VAL A 160 -4.96 -19.18 3.49
CA VAL A 160 -4.98 -19.22 4.96
C VAL A 160 -6.39 -19.54 5.46
N ASN A 161 -7.21 -18.52 5.72
CA ASN A 161 -8.56 -18.66 6.27
C ASN A 161 -9.30 -17.31 6.18
N GLY A 162 -10.50 -17.31 5.63
CA GLY A 162 -11.35 -16.11 5.56
C GLY A 162 -11.77 -15.55 6.93
N ALA A 163 -12.00 -16.41 7.92
CA ALA A 163 -12.36 -15.96 9.27
C ALA A 163 -11.22 -15.16 9.93
N ALA A 164 -9.97 -15.63 9.76
CA ALA A 164 -8.79 -14.93 10.28
C ALA A 164 -8.61 -13.56 9.61
N MET A 165 -8.84 -13.46 8.30
CA MET A 165 -8.78 -12.19 7.58
C MET A 165 -9.87 -11.21 8.05
N ILE A 166 -11.10 -11.68 8.23
CA ILE A 166 -12.21 -10.86 8.75
C ILE A 166 -11.89 -10.35 10.17
N SER A 167 -11.40 -11.21 11.05
CA SER A 167 -10.99 -10.81 12.40
C SER A 167 -9.85 -9.80 12.37
N ALA A 168 -8.87 -9.98 11.49
CA ALA A 168 -7.76 -9.04 11.31
C ALA A 168 -8.21 -7.66 10.81
N LEU A 169 -9.21 -7.62 9.90
CA LEU A 169 -9.81 -6.38 9.38
C LEU A 169 -10.71 -5.66 10.40
N ALA A 170 -11.25 -6.38 11.38
CA ALA A 170 -12.09 -5.78 12.43
C ALA A 170 -11.27 -4.95 13.44
N ILE A 171 -10.01 -5.30 13.68
CA ILE A 171 -9.15 -4.63 14.68
C ILE A 171 -8.96 -3.12 14.40
N PRO A 172 -8.59 -2.67 13.18
CA PRO A 172 -8.46 -1.25 12.88
C PRO A 172 -9.80 -0.52 12.88
N ALA A 173 -10.89 -1.22 12.51
CA ALA A 173 -12.25 -0.68 12.50
C ALA A 173 -12.73 -0.32 13.92
N HIS A 174 -12.39 -1.11 14.93
CA HIS A 174 -12.76 -0.83 16.33
C HIS A 174 -12.09 0.42 16.93
N LYS A 175 -10.96 0.91 16.38
CA LYS A 175 -10.33 2.17 16.82
C LYS A 175 -10.90 3.42 16.13
N LYS A 176 -11.64 3.28 15.02
CA LYS A 176 -12.20 4.40 14.23
C LYS A 176 -13.73 4.38 14.06
N GLN A 177 -14.44 3.31 14.40
CA GLN A 177 -15.89 3.20 14.20
C GLN A 177 -16.70 3.60 15.45
N VAL A 178 -16.76 4.91 15.69
CA VAL A 178 -18.07 5.58 15.83
C VAL A 178 -18.26 6.35 14.53
N GLY A 179 -18.59 5.64 13.46
CA GLY A 179 -18.66 6.20 12.10
C GLY A 179 -19.30 5.21 11.14
N SER A 180 -20.62 5.34 11.00
CA SER A 180 -21.60 4.55 10.23
C SER A 180 -21.08 3.56 9.18
N LEU A 181 -21.50 2.30 9.32
CA LEU A 181 -21.56 1.27 8.27
C LEU A 181 -22.60 1.57 7.15
N ASN A 182 -22.99 2.84 6.96
CA ASN A 182 -23.89 3.23 5.89
C ASN A 182 -23.08 3.51 4.62
N TYR A 183 -22.89 2.45 3.82
CA TYR A 183 -22.50 2.60 2.43
C TYR A 183 -23.67 3.22 1.65
N TYR A 184 -23.58 4.52 1.33
CA TYR A 184 -24.41 5.10 0.29
C TYR A 184 -23.72 4.84 -1.06
N PRO A 185 -24.28 3.99 -1.94
CA PRO A 185 -23.83 3.98 -3.33
C PRO A 185 -24.13 5.36 -3.90
N ILE A 186 -23.11 6.08 -4.38
CA ILE A 186 -23.33 7.28 -5.18
C ILE A 186 -23.94 6.78 -6.50
N SER A 187 -25.27 6.81 -6.59
CA SER A 187 -25.99 6.60 -7.83
C SER A 187 -25.66 7.77 -8.76
N ILE A 188 -24.81 7.52 -9.75
CA ILE A 188 -24.72 8.41 -10.90
C ILE A 188 -26.02 8.18 -11.66
N GLN A 189 -26.99 9.11 -11.50
CA GLN A 189 -28.16 9.15 -12.36
C GLN A 189 -27.66 9.31 -13.80
N GLN A 190 -28.03 8.34 -14.64
CA GLN A 190 -27.84 8.39 -16.09
C GLN A 190 -28.74 9.44 -16.70
#